data_AF-A0A518RE35-F1
#
_entry.id   AF-A0A518RE35-F1
#
_cell.length_a   1.000
_cell.length_b   1.000
_cell.length_c   1.000
_cell.angle_alpha   90.00
_cell.angle_beta   90.00
_cell.angle_gamma   90.00
#
_symmetry.space_group_name_H-M   'P 1'
#
loop_
_entity.id
_entity.type
_entity.pdbx_description
1 polymer ?
#
loop_
_entity_poly.entity_id
_entity_poly.type
_entity_poly.pdbx_seq_one_letter_code
_entity_poly.pdbx_strand_id
1 'polypeptide(L)'
;MGKHIILASTAILLAPDFKQALAKRLVEDEMTRMGGFIFLMSRILDFAEGGGKIVNEYGASIYIHPDIVEEAYAYELSFSWTTDIKVFAKRKPRRQSRGVHLLRLQLWDAAYKIDGRPVMVE
;
A
#
# COMPACT_ATOMS: atom_id res chain seq x y z
N MET A 1 -15.57 0.24 -20.02
CA MET A 1 -15.57 -0.47 -18.72
C MET A 1 -14.65 0.27 -17.78
N GLY A 2 -15.10 0.68 -16.60
CA GLY A 2 -14.25 1.39 -15.63
C GLY A 2 -13.11 0.50 -15.13
N LYS A 3 -11.90 1.04 -15.01
CA LYS A 3 -10.76 0.33 -14.42
C LYS A 3 -10.88 0.38 -12.90
N HIS A 4 -11.34 -0.69 -12.28
CA HIS A 4 -11.53 -0.76 -10.83
C HIS A 4 -10.48 -1.68 -10.21
N ILE A 5 -9.84 -1.23 -9.13
CA ILE A 5 -8.99 -2.06 -8.27
C ILE A 5 -9.72 -2.32 -6.98
N ILE A 6 -9.99 -3.60 -6.70
CA ILE A 6 -10.59 -4.03 -5.44
C ILE A 6 -9.46 -4.33 -4.47
N LEU A 7 -9.49 -3.67 -3.32
CA LEU A 7 -8.53 -3.85 -2.24
C LEU A 7 -8.77 -5.17 -1.50
N ALA A 8 -7.72 -5.68 -0.85
CA ALA A 8 -7.90 -6.74 0.13
C ALA A 8 -8.73 -6.23 1.33
N SER A 9 -9.34 -7.17 2.07
CA SER A 9 -10.14 -6.84 3.25
C SER A 9 -9.33 -6.13 4.32
N THR A 10 -10.00 -5.34 5.16
CA THR A 10 -9.36 -4.67 6.30
C THR A 10 -8.64 -5.69 7.20
N ALA A 11 -9.26 -6.86 7.40
CA ALA A 11 -8.69 -7.97 8.17
C ALA A 11 -7.38 -8.50 7.55
N ILE A 12 -7.33 -8.66 6.22
CA ILE A 12 -6.12 -9.10 5.51
C ILE A 12 -5.05 -8.03 5.58
N LEU A 13 -5.37 -6.77 5.24
CA LEU A 13 -4.39 -5.69 5.17
C LEU A 13 -3.71 -5.46 6.53
N LEU A 14 -4.45 -5.55 7.64
CA LEU A 14 -3.90 -5.39 8.98
C LEU A 14 -3.22 -6.64 9.54
N ALA A 15 -3.36 -7.80 8.87
CA ALA A 15 -2.77 -9.05 9.31
C ALA A 15 -1.23 -9.02 9.25
N PRO A 16 -0.54 -9.76 10.13
CA PRO A 16 0.91 -9.88 10.07
C PRO A 16 1.41 -10.48 8.75
N ASP A 17 0.62 -11.37 8.14
CA ASP A 17 0.97 -12.05 6.88
C ASP A 17 1.05 -11.09 5.71
N PHE A 18 0.06 -10.20 5.55
CA PHE A 18 0.12 -9.15 4.54
C PHE A 18 1.35 -8.26 4.72
N LYS A 19 1.64 -7.87 5.96
CA LYS A 19 2.80 -7.03 6.27
C LYS A 19 4.13 -7.70 5.92
N GLN A 20 4.24 -9.00 6.17
CA GLN A 20 5.41 -9.79 5.80
C GLN A 20 5.52 -9.94 4.28
N ALA A 21 4.43 -10.25 3.59
CA ALA A 21 4.39 -10.36 2.14
C ALA A 21 4.77 -9.04 1.46
N LEU A 22 4.22 -7.92 1.92
CA LEU A 22 4.59 -6.59 1.46
C LEU A 22 6.08 -6.32 1.72
N ALA A 23 6.59 -6.65 2.91
CA ALA A 23 8.00 -6.47 3.24
C ALA A 23 8.93 -7.25 2.29
N LYS A 24 8.59 -8.50 1.95
CA LYS A 24 9.33 -9.31 0.98
C LYS A 24 9.35 -8.63 -0.39
N ARG A 25 8.18 -8.18 -0.88
CA ARG A 25 8.06 -7.47 -2.17
C ARG A 25 8.92 -6.20 -2.21
N LEU A 26 8.88 -5.39 -1.15
CA LEU A 26 9.69 -4.17 -1.06
C LEU A 26 11.20 -4.45 -1.05
N VAL A 27 11.62 -5.62 -0.55
CA VAL A 27 13.03 -6.06 -0.61
C VAL A 27 13.38 -6.53 -2.01
N GLU A 28 12.53 -7.34 -2.65
CA GLU A 28 12.70 -7.83 -4.02
C GLU A 28 12.82 -6.67 -5.03
N ASP A 29 11.99 -5.64 -4.87
CA ASP A 29 11.99 -4.46 -5.74
C ASP A 29 13.04 -3.40 -5.33
N GLU A 30 13.95 -3.73 -4.40
CA GLU A 30 15.00 -2.83 -3.89
C GLU A 30 14.48 -1.45 -3.41
N MET A 31 13.23 -1.39 -2.95
CA MET A 31 12.50 -0.14 -2.72
C MET A 31 13.17 0.79 -1.69
N THR A 32 13.54 2.00 -2.08
CA THR A 32 14.09 2.99 -1.13
C THR A 32 12.98 3.80 -0.46
N ARG A 33 13.31 4.65 0.53
CA ARG A 33 12.33 5.53 1.18
C ARG A 33 11.64 6.44 0.16
N MET A 34 12.46 7.20 -0.57
CA MET A 34 11.99 8.12 -1.61
C MET A 34 11.41 7.35 -2.80
N GLY A 35 12.01 6.21 -3.18
CA GLY A 35 11.48 5.36 -4.23
C GLY A 35 10.08 4.86 -3.94
N GLY A 36 9.79 4.45 -2.70
CA GLY A 36 8.46 4.02 -2.29
C GLY A 36 7.43 5.15 -2.30
N PHE A 37 7.83 6.36 -1.87
CA PHE A 37 6.96 7.54 -1.96
C PHE A 37 6.62 7.87 -3.43
N ILE A 38 7.63 7.98 -4.30
CA ILE A 38 7.45 8.26 -5.73
C ILE A 38 6.61 7.17 -6.41
N PHE A 39 6.85 5.90 -6.07
CA PHE A 39 6.09 4.77 -6.60
C PHE A 39 4.61 4.86 -6.25
N LEU A 40 4.28 5.15 -4.98
CA LEU A 40 2.90 5.34 -4.55
C LEU A 40 2.26 6.53 -5.24
N MET A 41 2.94 7.69 -5.26
CA MET A 41 2.42 8.91 -5.89
C MET A 41 2.09 8.67 -7.36
N SER A 42 3.04 8.18 -8.17
CA SER A 42 2.79 7.90 -9.58
C SER A 42 1.67 6.86 -9.76
N ARG A 43 1.76 5.70 -9.11
CA ARG A 43 0.77 4.63 -9.37
C ARG A 43 -0.64 5.00 -8.95
N ILE A 44 -0.81 5.69 -7.84
CA ILE A 44 -2.14 6.03 -7.31
C ILE A 44 -2.73 7.23 -8.06
N LEU A 45 -1.96 8.30 -8.24
CA LEU A 45 -2.45 9.52 -8.88
C LEU A 45 -2.65 9.32 -10.38
N ASP A 46 -1.68 8.73 -11.10
CA ASP A 46 -1.81 8.48 -12.56
C ASP A 46 -3.01 7.56 -12.85
N PHE A 47 -3.26 6.57 -11.99
CA PHE A 47 -4.41 5.68 -12.12
C PHE A 47 -5.73 6.41 -11.92
N ALA A 48 -5.82 7.29 -10.93
CA ALA A 48 -7.01 8.09 -10.66
C ALA A 48 -7.27 9.12 -11.77
N GLU A 49 -6.23 9.82 -12.25
CA GLU A 49 -6.30 10.75 -13.39
C GLU A 49 -6.79 10.06 -14.67
N GLY A 50 -6.36 8.81 -14.88
CA GLY A 50 -6.84 7.95 -15.97
C GLY A 50 -8.29 7.44 -15.81
N GLY A 51 -9.03 7.92 -14.80
CA GLY A 51 -10.41 7.52 -14.51
C GLY A 51 -10.54 6.19 -13.75
N GLY A 52 -9.43 5.69 -13.19
CA GLY A 52 -9.41 4.50 -12.36
C GLY A 52 -10.04 4.73 -10.98
N LYS A 53 -10.62 3.69 -10.40
CA LYS A 53 -11.22 3.72 -9.06
C LYS A 53 -10.63 2.65 -8.16
N ILE A 54 -10.20 3.04 -6.96
CA ILE A 54 -9.78 2.13 -5.91
C ILE A 54 -10.95 1.94 -4.96
N VAL A 55 -11.41 0.70 -4.81
CA VAL A 55 -12.58 0.37 -3.99
C VAL A 55 -12.20 -0.58 -2.88
N ASN A 56 -12.79 -0.37 -1.69
CA ASN A 56 -12.63 -1.29 -0.57
C ASN A 56 -13.50 -2.55 -0.72
N GLU A 57 -13.43 -3.44 0.27
CA GLU A 57 -14.19 -4.70 0.31
C GLU A 57 -15.71 -4.52 0.30
N TYR A 58 -16.21 -3.34 0.65
CA TYR A 58 -17.64 -3.00 0.65
C TYR A 58 -18.08 -2.30 -0.65
N GLY A 59 -17.18 -2.16 -1.63
CA GLY A 59 -17.44 -1.45 -2.88
C GLY A 59 -17.43 0.08 -2.76
N ALA A 60 -17.05 0.63 -1.61
CA ALA A 60 -16.91 2.07 -1.44
C ALA A 60 -15.56 2.53 -1.99
N SER A 61 -15.59 3.61 -2.79
CA SER A 61 -14.39 4.22 -3.35
C SER A 61 -13.57 4.93 -2.28
N ILE A 62 -12.26 4.74 -2.30
CA ILE A 62 -11.34 5.62 -1.59
C ILE A 62 -11.29 6.96 -2.34
N TYR A 63 -11.42 8.06 -1.61
CA TYR A 63 -11.24 9.39 -2.16
C TYR A 63 -9.75 9.64 -2.41
N ILE A 64 -9.36 9.77 -3.68
CA ILE A 64 -7.99 10.06 -4.09
C ILE A 64 -7.86 11.56 -4.32
N HIS A 65 -6.97 12.21 -3.57
CA HIS A 65 -6.61 13.63 -3.69
C HIS A 65 -5.09 13.76 -3.74
N PRO A 66 -4.53 14.93 -4.14
CA PRO A 66 -3.10 15.09 -4.36
C PRO A 66 -2.21 14.70 -3.17
N ASP A 67 -2.67 14.95 -1.94
CA ASP A 67 -1.88 14.71 -0.71
C ASP A 67 -2.16 13.34 -0.06
N ILE A 68 -2.84 12.41 -0.73
CA ILE A 68 -3.31 11.15 -0.13
C ILE A 68 -2.14 10.29 0.39
N VAL A 69 -0.98 10.34 -0.27
CA VAL A 69 0.20 9.57 0.14
C VAL A 69 0.81 10.22 1.37
N GLU A 70 0.97 11.54 1.39
CA GLU A 70 1.45 12.29 2.54
C GLU A 70 0.56 12.06 3.76
N GLU A 71 -0.76 12.09 3.60
CA GLU A 71 -1.73 11.77 4.65
C GLU A 71 -1.52 10.35 5.19
N ALA A 72 -1.32 9.37 4.30
CA ALA A 72 -1.04 7.98 4.69
C ALA A 72 0.27 7.84 5.50
N TYR A 73 1.20 8.77 5.36
CA TYR A 73 2.44 8.86 6.14
C TYR A 73 2.34 9.88 7.29
N ALA A 74 1.16 10.45 7.56
CA ALA A 74 0.96 11.51 8.55
C ALA A 74 1.93 12.69 8.36
N TYR A 75 2.18 13.05 7.09
CA TYR A 75 3.11 14.10 6.67
C TYR A 75 4.55 13.92 7.19
N GLU A 76 4.94 12.67 7.47
CA GLU A 76 6.29 12.32 7.89
C GLU A 76 7.28 12.44 6.72
N LEU A 77 8.09 13.50 6.72
CA LEU A 77 8.99 13.84 5.62
C LEU A 77 10.12 12.82 5.37
N SER A 78 10.42 11.95 6.34
CA SER A 78 11.52 10.99 6.18
C SER A 78 11.11 9.71 5.46
N PHE A 79 9.80 9.46 5.32
CA PHE A 79 9.21 8.25 4.73
C PHE A 79 9.89 6.97 5.23
N SER A 80 10.29 6.98 6.50
CA SER A 80 11.14 5.96 7.11
C SER A 80 10.47 4.60 7.14
N TRP A 81 9.14 4.58 7.19
CA TRP A 81 8.35 3.37 7.27
C TRP A 81 8.63 2.37 6.14
N THR A 82 8.91 2.84 4.92
CA THR A 82 9.26 1.98 3.78
C THR A 82 10.53 1.18 4.03
N THR A 83 11.50 1.76 4.74
CA THR A 83 12.69 1.02 5.20
C THR A 83 12.37 0.15 6.40
N ASP A 84 11.64 0.68 7.38
CA ASP A 84 11.38 0.00 8.65
C ASP A 84 10.59 -1.29 8.46
N ILE A 85 9.61 -1.31 7.55
CA ILE A 85 8.81 -2.50 7.29
C ILE A 85 9.64 -3.66 6.71
N LYS A 86 10.74 -3.37 6.01
CA LYS A 86 11.59 -4.42 5.37
C LYS A 86 12.20 -5.38 6.38
N VAL A 87 12.33 -5.01 7.65
CA VAL A 87 12.78 -5.94 8.70
C VAL A 87 11.88 -7.16 8.82
N PHE A 88 10.62 -7.06 8.39
CA PHE A 88 9.66 -8.16 8.42
C PHE A 88 9.79 -9.12 7.23
N ALA A 89 10.59 -8.80 6.21
CA ALA A 89 10.86 -9.72 5.11
C ALA A 89 11.51 -11.02 5.61
N LYS A 90 12.37 -10.92 6.64
CA LYS A 90 13.09 -12.04 7.26
C LYS A 90 12.35 -12.68 8.43
N ARG A 91 11.36 -11.98 9.04
CA ARG A 91 10.64 -12.46 10.22
C ARG A 91 9.21 -11.93 10.26
N LYS A 92 8.24 -12.82 10.49
CA LYS A 92 6.83 -12.42 10.62
C LYS A 92 6.63 -11.46 11.81
N PRO A 93 5.84 -10.37 11.67
CA PRO A 93 5.47 -9.53 12.79
C PRO A 93 4.69 -10.34 13.84
N ARG A 94 4.92 -10.07 15.12
CA ARG A 94 4.18 -10.73 16.22
C ARG A 94 2.78 -10.14 16.46
N ARG A 95 2.54 -8.91 15.99
CA ARG A 95 1.31 -8.15 16.22
C ARG A 95 0.74 -7.67 14.89
N GLN A 96 -0.58 -7.56 14.84
CA GLN A 96 -1.29 -6.90 13.76
C GLN A 96 -0.89 -5.42 13.65
N SER A 97 -1.08 -4.86 12.46
CA SER A 97 -0.99 -3.42 12.24
C SER A 97 -2.10 -2.69 12.98
N ARG A 98 -1.79 -1.52 13.53
CA ARG A 98 -2.80 -0.61 14.07
C ARG A 98 -3.64 -0.03 12.93
N GLY A 99 -4.92 0.27 13.19
CA GLY A 99 -5.84 0.85 12.21
C GLY A 99 -5.37 2.17 11.58
N VAL A 100 -4.55 2.95 12.28
CA VAL A 100 -3.92 4.18 11.74
C VAL A 100 -3.02 3.91 10.52
N HIS A 101 -2.58 2.67 10.30
CA HIS A 101 -1.81 2.29 9.12
C HIS A 101 -2.66 1.78 7.96
N LEU A 102 -4.00 1.73 8.11
CA LEU A 102 -4.88 1.12 7.13
C LEU A 102 -4.76 1.80 5.77
N LEU A 103 -4.88 3.13 5.71
CA LEU A 103 -4.76 3.88 4.46
C LEU A 103 -3.43 3.57 3.76
N ARG A 104 -2.31 3.61 4.48
CA ARG A 104 -0.99 3.26 3.93
C ARG A 104 -0.94 1.87 3.33
N LEU A 105 -1.51 0.87 4.00
CA LEU A 105 -1.53 -0.51 3.54
C LEU A 105 -2.46 -0.70 2.34
N GLN A 106 -3.57 0.03 2.30
CA GLN A 106 -4.48 0.10 1.15
C GLN A 106 -3.78 0.70 -0.08
N LEU A 107 -3.03 1.78 0.08
CA LEU A 107 -2.28 2.40 -1.02
C LEU A 107 -1.21 1.45 -1.58
N TRP A 108 -0.49 0.73 -0.72
CA TRP A 108 0.48 -0.28 -1.18
C TRP A 108 -0.18 -1.46 -1.90
N ASP A 109 -1.30 -1.98 -1.38
CA ASP A 109 -2.07 -3.03 -2.05
C ASP A 109 -2.56 -2.56 -3.44
N ALA A 110 -3.13 -1.36 -3.51
CA ALA A 110 -3.57 -0.76 -4.77
C ALA A 110 -2.41 -0.60 -5.75
N ALA A 111 -1.30 0.02 -5.33
CA ALA A 111 -0.18 0.31 -6.22
C ALA A 111 0.39 -0.98 -6.84
N TYR A 112 0.57 -2.03 -6.04
CA TYR A 112 1.05 -3.32 -6.55
C TYR A 112 0.04 -4.04 -7.45
N LYS A 113 -1.27 -3.89 -7.21
CA LYS A 113 -2.31 -4.40 -8.12
C LYS A 113 -2.35 -3.64 -9.45
N ILE A 114 -2.18 -2.31 -9.41
CA ILE A 114 -2.10 -1.46 -10.62
C ILE A 114 -0.88 -1.86 -11.47
N ASP A 115 0.24 -2.17 -10.82
CA ASP A 115 1.47 -2.61 -11.47
C ASP A 115 1.42 -4.09 -11.94
N GLY A 116 0.29 -4.80 -11.74
CA GLY A 116 0.11 -6.19 -12.15
C GLY A 116 0.89 -7.20 -11.30
N ARG A 117 1.39 -6.79 -10.12
CA ARG A 117 2.22 -7.60 -9.21
C ARG A 117 1.64 -7.63 -7.80
N PRO A 118 0.42 -8.18 -7.61
CA PRO A 118 -0.26 -8.14 -6.32
C PRO A 118 0.58 -8.73 -5.17
N VAL A 119 0.34 -8.21 -3.97
CA VAL A 119 0.92 -8.76 -2.74
C VAL A 119 0.14 -10.03 -2.38
N MET A 120 0.77 -11.18 -2.56
CA MET A 120 0.17 -12.48 -2.27
C MET A 120 0.39 -12.83 -0.80
N VAL A 121 -0.70 -13.15 -0.09
CA VAL A 121 -0.67 -13.58 1.30
C VAL A 121 -0.84 -15.10 1.31
N GLU A 122 0.14 -15.80 1.88
CA GLU A 122 0.15 -17.26 2.05
C GLU A 122 -0.66 -17.70 3.29
#